data_AF-A0A2V5NDQ3-F1
#
_entry.id   AF-A0A2V5NDQ3-F1
#
_cell.length_a   1.000
_cell.length_b   1.000
_cell.length_c   1.000
_cell.angle_alpha   90.00
_cell.angle_beta   90.00
_cell.angle_gamma   90.00
#
_symmetry.space_group_name_H-M   'P 1'
#
loop_
_entity.id
_entity.type
_entity.pdbx_description
1 polymer ?
#
loop_
_entity_poly.entity_id
_entity_poly.type
_entity_poly.pdbx_seq_one_letter_code
_entity_poly.pdbx_strand_id
1 'polypeptide(L)'
;MSAKKIDQIATAQRAELYYESHPGSPSAVRAPKLFVRSGVWIALLGRSVRDGIAGFGPTIETALRAFDAQYLQALRPPVEGSTVDRAA
;
A
#
# COMPACT_ATOMS: atom_id res chain seq x y z
N MET A 1 17.84 4.70 -24.20
CA MET A 1 17.02 4.38 -23.00
C MET A 1 16.31 5.66 -22.56
N SER A 2 15.00 5.64 -22.29
CA SER A 2 14.24 6.83 -21.87
C SER A 2 14.20 6.94 -20.34
N ALA A 3 14.26 8.15 -19.78
CA ALA A 3 14.25 8.41 -18.33
C ALA A 3 13.11 7.68 -17.59
N LYS A 4 11.92 7.66 -18.18
CA LYS A 4 10.74 6.97 -17.63
C LYS A 4 10.95 5.46 -17.40
N LYS A 5 11.81 4.83 -18.22
CA LYS A 5 12.13 3.40 -18.11
C LYS A 5 13.15 3.12 -17.00
N ILE A 6 14.07 4.07 -16.75
CA ILE A 6 15.04 4.00 -15.65
C ILE A 6 14.31 4.09 -14.31
N ASP A 7 13.35 5.00 -14.18
CA ASP A 7 12.55 5.15 -12.97
C ASP A 7 11.72 3.90 -12.67
N GLN A 8 11.16 3.25 -13.71
CA GLN A 8 10.43 1.99 -13.55
C GLN A 8 11.34 0.86 -13.06
N ILE A 9 12.56 0.74 -13.60
CA ILE A 9 13.52 -0.28 -13.17
C ILE A 9 13.94 -0.04 -11.71
N ALA A 10 14.26 1.21 -11.36
CA ALA A 10 14.63 1.57 -10.00
C ALA A 10 13.48 1.33 -9.00
N THR A 11 12.24 1.55 -9.44
CA THR A 11 11.04 1.26 -8.63
C THR A 11 10.89 -0.24 -8.39
N ALA A 12 11.02 -1.04 -9.45
CA ALA A 12 10.91 -2.50 -9.36
C ALA A 12 12.00 -3.08 -8.45
N GLN A 13 13.24 -2.65 -8.60
CA GLN A 13 14.36 -3.11 -7.75
C GLN A 13 14.14 -2.78 -6.27
N ARG A 14 13.68 -1.56 -5.95
CA ARG A 14 13.38 -1.20 -4.55
C ARG A 14 12.23 -2.02 -3.97
N ALA A 15 11.19 -2.26 -4.77
CA ALA A 15 10.08 -3.10 -4.35
C ALA A 15 10.54 -4.54 -4.10
N GLU A 16 11.37 -5.10 -4.97
CA GLU A 16 11.94 -6.44 -4.86
C GLU A 16 12.79 -6.60 -3.59
N LEU A 17 13.68 -5.65 -3.29
CA LEU A 17 14.45 -5.62 -2.04
C LEU A 17 13.53 -5.59 -0.80
N TYR A 18 12.41 -4.87 -0.87
CA TYR A 18 11.44 -4.86 0.21
C TYR A 18 10.78 -6.23 0.38
N TYR A 19 10.40 -6.90 -0.72
CA TYR A 19 9.78 -8.22 -0.69
C TYR A 19 10.73 -9.28 -0.15
N GLU A 20 12.00 -9.26 -0.56
CA GLU A 20 13.04 -10.17 -0.07
C GLU A 20 13.28 -10.02 1.43
N SER A 21 13.26 -8.78 1.93
CA SER A 21 13.43 -8.50 3.37
C SER A 21 12.15 -8.77 4.20
N HIS A 22 10.98 -8.83 3.55
CA HIS A 22 9.68 -9.04 4.21
C HIS A 22 8.81 -10.07 3.48
N PRO A 23 9.26 -11.35 3.35
CA PRO A 23 8.61 -12.33 2.48
C PRO A 23 7.18 -12.71 2.90
N GLY A 24 6.83 -12.56 4.18
CA GLY A 24 5.48 -12.81 4.69
C GLY A 24 4.56 -11.58 4.71
N SER A 25 5.03 -10.42 4.24
CA SER A 25 4.23 -9.20 4.22
C SER A 25 3.10 -9.26 3.18
N PRO A 26 1.96 -8.59 3.41
CA PRO A 26 0.93 -8.42 2.39
C PRO A 26 1.48 -7.89 1.06
N SER A 27 2.45 -6.98 1.10
CA SER A 27 3.13 -6.43 -0.07
C SER A 27 3.84 -7.49 -0.90
N ALA A 28 4.60 -8.38 -0.27
CA ALA A 28 5.29 -9.48 -0.95
C ALA A 28 4.31 -10.49 -1.56
N VAL A 29 3.18 -10.75 -0.89
CA VAL A 29 2.17 -11.73 -1.33
C VAL A 29 1.22 -11.18 -2.39
N ARG A 30 0.88 -9.88 -2.32
CA ARG A 30 -0.14 -9.25 -3.18
C ARG A 30 0.43 -8.38 -4.28
N ALA A 31 1.71 -8.03 -4.21
CA ALA A 31 2.41 -7.19 -5.18
C ALA A 31 1.57 -5.97 -5.62
N PRO A 32 1.26 -5.04 -4.69
CA PRO A 32 0.41 -3.89 -4.99
C PRO A 32 1.01 -3.03 -6.10
N LYS A 33 0.15 -2.36 -6.88
CA LYS A 33 0.58 -1.44 -7.94
C LYS A 33 1.28 -0.24 -7.32
N LEU A 34 2.52 0.01 -7.73
CA LEU A 34 3.30 1.15 -7.28
C LEU A 34 3.30 2.28 -8.32
N PHE A 35 3.02 3.49 -7.87
CA PHE A 35 3.13 4.70 -8.67
C PHE A 35 3.35 5.92 -7.77
N VAL A 36 3.86 7.01 -8.36
CA VAL A 36 4.08 8.28 -7.67
C VAL A 36 3.09 9.32 -8.20
N ARG A 37 2.47 10.08 -7.29
CA ARG A 37 1.63 11.23 -7.64
C ARG A 37 1.97 12.39 -6.71
N SER A 38 2.28 13.55 -7.29
CA SER A 38 2.63 14.76 -6.53
C SER A 38 3.73 14.52 -5.49
N GLY A 39 4.74 13.70 -5.82
CA GLY A 39 5.85 13.37 -4.92
C GLY A 39 5.53 12.32 -3.84
N VAL A 40 4.31 11.78 -3.80
CA VAL A 40 3.91 10.73 -2.85
C VAL A 40 3.85 9.39 -3.56
N TRP A 41 4.53 8.39 -3.02
CA TRP A 41 4.43 7.00 -3.44
C TRP A 41 3.15 6.38 -2.93
N ILE A 42 2.51 5.63 -3.81
CA ILE A 42 1.24 4.98 -3.57
C ILE A 42 1.40 3.50 -3.92
N ALA A 43 1.11 2.63 -2.97
CA ALA A 43 1.02 1.19 -3.16
C ALA A 43 -0.46 0.79 -3.10
N LEU A 44 -1.04 0.40 -4.23
CA LEU A 44 -2.49 0.20 -4.38
C LEU A 44 -2.82 -1.26 -4.73
N LEU A 45 -3.72 -1.85 -3.95
CA LEU A 45 -4.45 -3.06 -4.30
C LEU A 45 -5.94 -2.73 -4.46
N GLY A 46 -6.44 -2.77 -5.71
CA GLY A 46 -7.84 -2.50 -6.03
C GLY A 46 -8.01 -1.69 -7.31
N ARG A 47 -9.26 -1.27 -7.57
CA ARG A 47 -9.61 -0.45 -8.74
C ARG A 47 -9.22 1.02 -8.58
N SER A 48 -9.31 1.53 -7.36
CA SER A 48 -9.04 2.92 -7.01
C SER A 48 -8.55 3.00 -5.58
N VAL A 49 -7.95 4.13 -5.20
CA VAL A 49 -7.59 4.42 -3.80
C VAL A 49 -8.81 4.41 -2.89
N ARG A 50 -9.98 4.83 -3.39
CA ARG A 50 -11.22 4.90 -2.61
C ARG A 50 -11.83 3.52 -2.35
N ASP A 51 -11.77 2.65 -3.35
CA ASP A 51 -12.44 1.34 -3.34
C ASP A 51 -11.46 0.18 -3.14
N GLY A 52 -10.23 0.48 -2.70
CA GLY A 52 -9.15 -0.47 -2.54
C GLY A 52 -8.34 -0.20 -1.27
N ILE A 53 -7.26 -0.95 -1.10
CA ILE A 53 -6.31 -0.79 0.01
C ILE A 53 -5.10 -0.04 -0.52
N ALA A 54 -4.73 1.06 0.12
CA ALA A 54 -3.70 1.96 -0.38
C ALA A 54 -2.73 2.39 0.72
N GLY A 55 -1.44 2.06 0.55
CA GLY A 55 -0.36 2.61 1.35
C GLY A 55 0.21 3.88 0.73
N PHE A 56 0.59 4.84 1.57
CA PHE A 56 1.16 6.12 1.15
C PHE A 56 2.49 6.38 1.87
N GLY A 57 3.44 6.96 1.16
CA GLY A 57 4.70 7.36 1.78
C GLY A 57 5.57 8.24 0.89
N PRO A 58 6.59 8.92 1.45
CA PRO A 58 7.58 9.66 0.68
C PRO A 58 8.54 8.74 -0.10
N THR A 59 8.57 7.44 0.21
CA THR A 59 9.40 6.43 -0.45
C THR A 59 8.58 5.18 -0.78
N ILE A 60 9.14 4.29 -1.59
CA ILE A 60 8.51 3.01 -1.93
C ILE A 60 8.32 2.15 -0.68
N GLU A 61 9.35 2.04 0.16
CA GLU A 61 9.36 1.21 1.37
C GLU A 61 8.33 1.70 2.40
N THR A 62 8.19 3.02 2.54
CA THR A 62 7.20 3.62 3.45
C THR A 62 5.78 3.42 2.93
N ALA A 63 5.56 3.53 1.62
CA ALA A 63 4.26 3.23 1.01
C ALA A 63 3.89 1.74 1.13
N LEU A 64 4.83 0.81 0.91
CA LEU A 64 4.62 -0.63 1.08
C LEU A 64 4.33 -1.00 2.54
N ARG A 65 5.09 -0.45 3.49
CA ARG A 65 4.84 -0.63 4.93
C ARG A 65 3.45 -0.13 5.34
N ALA A 66 3.05 1.04 4.84
CA ALA A 66 1.72 1.58 5.11
C ALA A 66 0.61 0.70 4.51
N PHE A 67 0.84 0.16 3.31
CA PHE A 67 -0.07 -0.79 2.66
C PHE A 67 -0.21 -2.07 3.49
N ASP A 68 0.88 -2.64 3.98
CA ASP A 68 0.87 -3.83 4.82
C ASP A 68 0.01 -3.64 6.07
N ALA A 69 0.18 -2.49 6.75
CA ALA A 69 -0.60 -2.14 7.93
C ALA A 69 -2.10 -2.02 7.61
N GLN A 70 -2.46 -1.30 6.53
CA GLN A 70 -3.86 -1.17 6.12
C GLN A 70 -4.48 -2.49 5.70
N TYR A 71 -3.73 -3.34 4.99
CA TYR A 71 -4.21 -4.65 4.57
C TYR A 71 -4.55 -5.53 5.77
N LEU A 72 -3.67 -5.55 6.78
CA LEU A 72 -3.92 -6.30 8.02
C LEU A 72 -5.09 -5.73 8.82
N GLN A 73 -5.28 -4.41 8.81
CA GLN A 73 -6.46 -3.77 9.43
C GLN A 73 -7.75 -4.15 8.72
N ALA A 74 -7.75 -4.18 7.37
CA ALA A 74 -8.92 -4.55 6.57
C ALA A 74 -9.33 -6.02 6.75
N LEU A 75 -8.41 -6.90 7.18
CA LEU A 75 -8.72 -8.29 7.54
C LEU A 75 -9.36 -8.43 8.92
N ARG A 76 -9.26 -7.42 9.78
CA ARG A 76 -9.92 -7.48 11.09
C ARG A 76 -11.42 -7.31 10.88
N PRO A 77 -12.26 -8.12 11.54
CA PRO A 77 -13.69 -7.86 11.54
C PRO A 77 -13.93 -6.43 12.03
N PRO A 78 -14.94 -5.72 11.50
CA PRO A 78 -15.37 -4.45 12.07
C PRO A 78 -15.59 -4.68 13.56
N VAL A 79 -14.89 -3.90 14.41
CA VAL A 79 -15.25 -3.87 15.82
C VAL A 79 -16.66 -3.28 15.83
N GLU A 80 -17.67 -4.09 16.15
CA GLU A 80 -19.02 -3.60 16.44
C GLU A 80 -18.94 -2.74 17.69
N GLY A 81 -18.58 -1.48 17.50
CA GLY A 81 -18.44 -0.47 18.53
C GLY A 81 -19.68 0.39 18.57
N SER A 82 -20.64 -0.03 19.37
CA SER A 82 -21.63 0.80 20.06
C SER A 82 -22.48 1.71 19.19
N THR A 83 -23.68 1.22 18.87
CA THR A 83 -24.89 2.05 18.86
C THR A 83 -24.99 2.79 20.21
N VAL A 84 -24.33 3.94 20.34
CA VAL A 84 -24.77 4.92 21.33
C VAL A 84 -25.98 5.58 20.69
N ASP A 85 -27.15 5.04 21.04
CA ASP A 85 -28.43 5.70 20.86
C ASP A 85 -28.31 7.14 21.36
N ARG A 86 -28.17 8.09 20.42
CA ARG A 86 -28.65 9.45 20.65
C ARG A 86 -30.16 9.42 20.47
N ALA A 87 -30.85 8.91 21.48
CA ALA A 87 -32.24 9.25 21.70
C ALA A 87 -32.29 10.74 22.06
N ALA A 88 -32.84 11.52 21.13
CA ALA A 88 -33.33 12.88 21.34
C ALA A 88 -34.77 12.84 21.85
#